data_AF-A0A9E4VG41-F1
#
_entry.id   AF-A0A9E4VG41-F1
#
_cell.length_a   1.000
_cell.length_b   1.000
_cell.length_c   1.000
_cell.angle_alpha   90.00
_cell.angle_beta   90.00
_cell.angle_gamma   90.00
#
_symmetry.space_group_name_H-M   'P 1'
#
loop_
_entity.id
_entity.type
_entity.pdbx_description
1 polymer ?
#
loop_
_entity_poly.entity_id
_entity_poly.type
_entity_poly.pdbx_seq_one_letter_code
_entity_poly.pdbx_strand_id
1 'polypeptide(L)' 'RVEGTDTTDGVRYLLEDGFWGLIRPSGTEPLLRIYAEGDSPTRVREMLEALRGVAGV' A
#
# COMPACT_ATOMS: atom_id res chain seq x y z
N ARG A 1 -6.24 11.28 -1.73
CA ARG A 1 -6.73 10.73 -3.03
C ARG A 1 -5.63 9.93 -3.71
N VAL A 2 -5.95 9.01 -4.63
CA VAL A 2 -4.93 8.36 -5.49
C VAL A 2 -4.65 9.27 -6.69
N GLU A 3 -3.37 9.61 -6.88
CA GLU A 3 -2.87 10.42 -8.01
C GLU A 3 -2.28 9.56 -9.13
N GLY A 4 -1.83 8.33 -8.81
CA GLY A 4 -1.28 7.42 -9.81
C GLY A 4 -1.09 6.00 -9.28
N THR A 5 -0.77 5.09 -10.19
CA THR A 5 -0.46 3.69 -9.89
C THR A 5 0.76 3.21 -10.65
N ASP A 6 1.63 2.45 -9.97
CA ASP A 6 2.75 1.72 -10.56
C ASP A 6 2.57 0.22 -10.31
N THR A 7 2.64 -0.57 -11.38
CA THR A 7 2.41 -2.01 -11.37
C THR A 7 3.66 -2.84 -11.68
N THR A 8 4.85 -2.24 -11.57
CA THR A 8 6.13 -2.90 -11.90
C THR A 8 6.45 -4.04 -10.92
N ASP A 9 6.12 -3.87 -9.64
CA ASP A 9 6.39 -4.86 -8.59
C ASP A 9 5.28 -4.85 -7.52
N GLY A 10 4.17 -5.52 -7.84
CA GLY A 10 2.91 -5.40 -7.10
C GLY A 10 2.07 -4.23 -7.60
N VAL A 11 1.25 -3.64 -6.73
CA VAL A 11 0.46 -2.44 -7.04
C VAL A 11 0.81 -1.36 -6.02
N ARG A 12 1.54 -0.34 -6.47
CA ARG A 12 1.85 0.86 -5.69
C ARG A 12 0.85 1.95 -6.03
N TYR A 13 0.13 2.46 -5.04
CA TYR A 13 -0.73 3.62 -5.13
C TYR A 13 0.06 4.85 -4.69
N LEU A 14 0.14 5.84 -5.57
CA LEU A 14 0.69 7.17 -5.27
C LEU A 14 -0.46 8.05 -4.80
N LEU A 15 -0.27 8.71 -3.66
CA LEU A 15 -1.26 9.58 -3.03
C LEU A 15 -0.81 11.03 -3.06
N GLU A 16 -1.76 11.93 -2.81
CA GLU A 16 -1.48 13.34 -2.51
C GLU A 16 -0.38 13.48 -1.43
N ASP A 17 0.38 14.57 -1.51
CA ASP A 17 1.52 14.89 -0.65
C ASP A 17 2.73 13.94 -0.77
N GLY A 18 2.75 13.09 -1.80
CA GLY A 18 3.86 12.18 -2.10
C GLY A 18 3.84 10.87 -1.31
N PHE A 19 2.81 10.65 -0.48
CA PHE A 19 2.61 9.41 0.25
C PHE A 19 2.23 8.25 -0.66
N TRP A 20 2.35 7.02 -0.17
CA TRP A 20 2.08 5.85 -0.99
C TRP A 20 1.65 4.62 -0.20
N GLY A 21 0.98 3.71 -0.88
CA GLY A 21 0.66 2.37 -0.41
C GLY A 21 1.13 1.32 -1.41
N LEU A 22 1.54 0.14 -0.96
CA LEU A 22 1.99 -0.95 -1.84
C LEU A 22 1.41 -2.28 -1.37
N ILE A 23 0.85 -3.03 -2.30
CA ILE A 23 0.48 -4.44 -2.13
C ILE A 23 1.33 -5.26 -3.09
N ARG A 24 2.08 -6.24 -2.59
CA ARG A 24 2.86 -7.14 -3.45
C ARG A 24 2.97 -8.55 -2.88
N PRO A 25 3.02 -9.58 -3.73
CA PRO A 25 3.47 -10.90 -3.28
C PRO A 25 4.93 -10.84 -2.87
N SER A 26 5.29 -11.64 -1.86
CA SER A 26 6.69 -11.93 -1.55
C SER A 26 7.28 -12.85 -2.63
N GLY A 27 8.50 -12.54 -3.07
CA GLY A 27 9.23 -13.39 -4.01
C GLY A 27 9.95 -14.59 -3.37
N THR A 28 10.04 -14.65 -2.04
CA THR A 28 10.87 -15.63 -1.31
C THR A 28 10.10 -16.44 -0.29
N GLU A 29 8.86 -16.06 0.01
CA GLU A 29 8.04 -16.64 1.08
C GLU A 29 6.57 -16.63 0.64
N PRO A 30 5.71 -17.54 1.12
CA PRO A 30 4.28 -17.55 0.80
C PRO A 30 3.52 -16.47 1.58
N LEU A 31 3.89 -15.20 1.38
CA LEU A 31 3.36 -14.04 2.10
C LEU A 31 2.89 -12.95 1.13
N LEU A 32 1.83 -12.24 1.52
CA LEU A 32 1.43 -10.97 0.92
C LEU A 32 2.00 -9.82 1.76
N ARG A 33 2.70 -8.89 1.13
CA ARG A 33 3.28 -7.71 1.79
C ARG A 33 2.43 -6.48 1.50
N ILE A 34 2.12 -5.75 2.55
CA ILE A 34 1.36 -4.49 2.50
C ILE A 34 2.18 -3.43 3.22
N TYR A 35 2.47 -2.33 2.52
CA TYR A 35 3.21 -1.19 3.05
C TYR A 35 2.40 0.09 2.87
N ALA A 36 2.60 1.04 3.77
CA ALA A 36 2.02 2.37 3.70
C ALA A 36 3.03 3.39 4.24
N GLU A 37 3.07 4.56 3.62
CA GLU A 37 3.81 5.73 4.07
C GLU A 37 2.84 6.88 4.30
N GLY A 38 3.01 7.64 5.38
CA GLY A 38 2.14 8.75 5.76
C GLY A 38 2.81 9.66 6.79
N ASP A 39 2.25 10.87 6.96
CA ASP A 39 2.70 11.90 7.91
C ASP A 39 2.50 11.56 9.39
N SER A 40 1.71 10.53 9.69
CA SER A 40 1.32 10.20 11.06
C SER A 40 1.03 8.71 11.24
N PRO A 41 1.25 8.17 12.46
CA PRO A 41 0.92 6.78 12.75
C PRO A 41 -0.56 6.44 12.52
N THR A 42 -1.47 7.41 12.74
CA THR A 42 -2.90 7.21 12.52
C THR A 42 -3.21 7.07 11.03
N ARG A 43 -2.69 7.97 10.19
CA ARG A 43 -2.85 7.89 8.73
C ARG A 43 -2.27 6.59 8.18
N VAL A 44 -1.09 6.19 8.63
CA VAL A 44 -0.48 4.92 8.22
C VAL A 44 -1.37 3.73 8.57
N ARG A 45 -1.95 3.69 9.78
CA ARG A 45 -2.90 2.63 10.17
C ARG A 45 -4.13 2.60 9.27
N GLU A 46 -4.76 3.75 9.02
CA GLU A 46 -5.92 3.85 8.14
C GLU A 46 -5.61 3.39 6.71
N MET A 47 -4.44 3.74 6.19
CA MET A 47 -3.98 3.29 4.88
C MET A 47 -3.75 1.79 4.83
N LEU A 48 -3.13 1.20 5.87
CA LEU A 48 -2.93 -0.24 5.94
C LEU A 48 -4.25 -1.00 5.97
N GLU A 49 -5.23 -0.54 6.76
CA GLU A 49 -6.58 -1.13 6.79
C GLU A 49 -7.28 -1.04 5.42
N ALA A 50 -7.19 0.12 4.75
CA ALA A 50 -7.75 0.27 3.41
C ALA A 50 -7.11 -0.68 2.39
N LEU A 51 -5.77 -0.82 2.41
CA LEU A 51 -5.03 -1.71 1.52
C LEU A 51 -5.33 -3.20 1.80
N ARG A 52 -5.53 -3.57 3.07
CA ARG A 52 -5.99 -4.90 3.48
C ARG A 52 -7.36 -5.24 2.87
N GLY A 53 -8.30 -4.31 2.96
CA GLY A 53 -9.62 -4.45 2.31
C GLY A 53 -9.52 -4.63 0.79
N VAL A 54 -8.63 -3.90 0.12
CA VAL A 54 -8.35 -4.07 -1.32
C VAL A 54 -7.74 -5.44 -1.63
N ALA A 55 -6.84 -5.92 -0.78
CA ALA A 55 -6.22 -7.23 -0.90
C ALA A 55 -7.14 -8.41 -0.54
N GLY A 56 -8.27 -8.14 0.13
CA GLY A 56 -9.21 -9.16 0.61
C GLY A 56 -8.72 -9.95 1.83
N VAL A 57 -7.89 -9.32 2.68
CA VAL A 57 -7.29 -9.92 3.89
C VAL A 57 -7.51 -9.07 5.14
#